data_AF-A0AA38G2B4-F1
#
_entry.id   AF-A0AA38G2B4-F1
#
_cell.length_a   1.000
_cell.length_b   1.000
_cell.length_c   1.000
_cell.angle_alpha   90.00
_cell.angle_beta   90.00
_cell.angle_gamma   90.00
#
_symmetry.space_group_name_H-M   'P 1'
#
loop_
_entity.id
_entity.type
_entity.pdbx_description
1 polymer ?
#
loop_
_entity_poly.entity_id
_entity_poly.type
_entity_poly.pdbx_seq_one_letter_code
_entity_poly.pdbx_strand_id
1 'polypeptide(L)'
;QRIMSNPQAALTALFNKREKLQEELRLVEKQVYDLETSYLQDSSQCGNVLKGFEGFLSSTKNTANLKRSRKFQPEDRLFSLSSVTSPVVEEHAAGRDDGRADIGSGRAKAT
;
A
#
# COMPACT_ATOMS: atom_id res chain seq x y z
N GLN A 1 -29.96 19.72 38.92
CA GLN A 1 -28.78 20.57 38.66
C GLN A 1 -28.17 20.13 37.33
N ARG A 2 -28.15 20.98 36.29
CA ARG A 2 -27.34 20.72 35.10
C ARG A 2 -25.89 20.88 35.52
N ILE A 3 -25.12 19.79 35.52
CA ILE A 3 -23.66 19.85 35.61
C ILE A 3 -23.22 20.58 34.34
N MET A 4 -22.96 21.88 34.44
CA MET A 4 -22.34 22.63 33.36
C MET A 4 -20.93 22.07 33.23
N SER A 5 -20.72 21.19 32.26
CA SER A 5 -19.39 20.72 31.90
C SER A 5 -18.55 21.96 31.62
N ASN A 6 -17.47 22.16 32.39
CA ASN A 6 -16.50 23.22 32.13
C ASN A 6 -16.05 23.10 30.66
N PRO A 7 -16.37 24.08 29.79
CA PRO A 7 -16.11 23.96 28.36
C PRO A 7 -14.63 23.76 28.07
N GLN A 8 -13.75 24.30 28.91
CA GLN A 8 -12.31 24.13 28.79
C GLN A 8 -11.88 22.69 29.09
N ALA A 9 -12.45 22.07 30.12
CA ALA A 9 -12.16 20.67 30.45
C ALA A 9 -12.68 19.72 29.36
N ALA A 10 -13.88 20.00 28.81
CA ALA A 10 -14.43 19.24 27.71
C ALA A 10 -13.56 19.36 26.44
N LEU A 11 -13.09 20.56 26.11
CA LEU A 11 -12.20 20.79 24.98
C LEU A 11 -10.87 20.05 25.13
N THR A 12 -10.23 20.11 26.31
CA THR A 12 -9.00 19.34 26.60
C THR A 12 -9.22 17.84 26.44
N ALA A 13 -10.35 17.31 26.95
CA ALA A 13 -10.67 15.90 26.80
C ALA A 13 -10.85 15.50 25.32
N LEU A 14 -11.45 16.36 24.50
CA LEU A 14 -11.59 16.14 23.05
C LEU A 14 -10.24 16.16 22.34
N PHE A 15 -9.33 17.07 22.70
CA PHE A 15 -7.97 17.09 22.13
C PHE A 15 -7.18 15.83 22.47
N ASN A 16 -7.19 15.41 23.74
CA ASN A 16 -6.53 14.18 24.17
C ASN A 16 -7.11 12.95 23.47
N LYS A 17 -8.44 12.91 23.29
CA LYS A 17 -9.11 11.83 22.55
C LYS A 17 -8.70 11.81 21.09
N ARG A 18 -8.62 12.98 20.44
CA ARG A 18 -8.15 13.11 19.06
C ARG A 18 -6.72 12.59 18.91
N GLU A 19 -5.83 13.02 19.81
CA GLU A 19 -4.42 12.59 19.81
C GLU A 19 -4.29 11.07 19.98
N LYS A 20 -5.02 10.50 20.93
CA LYS A 20 -5.05 9.05 21.15
C LYS A 20 -5.52 8.29 19.90
N LEU A 21 -6.60 8.75 19.25
CA LEU A 21 -7.11 8.12 18.03
C LEU A 21 -6.13 8.24 16.86
N GLN A 22 -5.40 9.37 16.77
CA GLN A 22 -4.37 9.55 15.74
C GLN A 22 -3.20 8.58 15.95
N GLU A 23 -2.78 8.35 17.20
CA GLU A 23 -1.73 7.37 17.49
C GLU A 23 -2.22 5.94 17.23
N GLU A 24 -3.44 5.59 17.64
CA GLU A 24 -4.03 4.27 17.34
C GLU A 24 -4.13 4.03 15.83
N LEU A 25 -4.53 5.04 15.05
CA LEU A 25 -4.56 4.96 13.58
C LEU A 25 -3.16 4.67 13.02
N ARG A 26 -2.14 5.40 13.47
CA ARG A 26 -0.75 5.21 13.05
C ARG A 26 -0.24 3.79 13.33
N LEU A 27 -0.63 3.22 14.48
CA LEU A 27 -0.27 1.84 14.85
C LEU A 27 -0.93 0.81 13.92
N VAL A 28 -2.22 1.01 13.59
CA VAL A 28 -2.94 0.12 12.67
C VAL A 28 -2.38 0.21 11.26
N GLU A 29 -2.11 1.41 10.76
CA GLU A 29 -1.53 1.61 9.43
C GLU A 29 -0.16 0.94 9.31
N LYS A 30 0.68 1.07 10.35
CA LYS A 30 1.95 0.35 10.41
C LYS A 30 1.75 -1.17 10.39
N GLN A 31 0.80 -1.67 11.17
CA GLN A 31 0.52 -3.11 11.21
C GLN A 31 0.06 -3.64 9.85
N VAL A 32 -0.81 -2.90 9.15
CA VAL A 32 -1.26 -3.25 7.80
C VAL A 32 -0.07 -3.31 6.85
N TYR A 33 0.81 -2.30 6.88
CA TYR A 33 2.02 -2.26 6.06
C TYR A 33 2.96 -3.46 6.29
N ASP A 34 3.20 -3.80 7.55
CA ASP A 34 4.08 -4.92 7.94
C ASP A 34 3.48 -6.26 7.46
N LEU A 35 2.18 -6.47 7.68
CA LEU A 35 1.47 -7.68 7.27
C LEU A 35 1.41 -7.82 5.74
N GLU A 36 1.15 -6.73 5.02
CA GLU A 36 1.19 -6.71 3.56
C GLU A 36 2.57 -7.09 3.03
N THR A 37 3.64 -6.58 3.65
CA THR A 37 5.01 -6.88 3.24
C THR A 37 5.28 -8.37 3.34
N SER A 38 4.95 -9.00 4.48
CA SER A 38 5.08 -10.46 4.64
C SER A 38 4.23 -11.21 3.61
N TYR A 39 2.95 -10.84 3.47
CA TYR A 39 2.03 -11.53 2.57
C TYR A 39 2.50 -11.50 1.11
N LEU A 40 2.95 -10.35 0.61
CA LEU A 40 3.35 -10.19 -0.79
C LEU A 40 4.70 -10.82 -1.10
N GLN A 41 5.61 -10.88 -0.12
CA GLN A 41 6.86 -11.63 -0.25
C GLN A 41 6.59 -13.15 -0.34
N ASP A 42 5.80 -13.68 0.59
CA ASP A 42 5.53 -15.12 0.71
C ASP A 42 4.65 -15.66 -0.43
N SER A 43 3.69 -14.86 -0.90
CA SER A 43 2.73 -15.27 -1.95
C SER A 43 3.24 -15.08 -3.38
N SER A 44 4.46 -14.57 -3.57
CA SER A 44 5.03 -14.22 -4.87
C SER A 44 5.15 -15.39 -5.87
N GLN A 45 5.14 -16.63 -5.37
CA GLN A 45 5.44 -17.84 -6.15
C GLN A 45 4.19 -18.67 -6.52
N CYS A 46 3.12 -18.59 -5.73
CA CYS A 46 1.93 -19.44 -5.87
C CYS A 46 0.65 -18.66 -6.26
N GLY A 47 0.76 -17.35 -6.48
CA GLY A 47 -0.37 -16.45 -6.71
C GLY A 47 -0.89 -15.82 -5.41
N ASN A 48 -1.62 -14.72 -5.54
CA ASN A 48 -2.10 -13.94 -4.40
C ASN A 48 -3.45 -13.27 -4.70
N VAL A 49 -4.08 -12.68 -3.69
CA VAL A 49 -5.40 -12.02 -3.82
C VAL A 49 -5.42 -10.93 -4.89
N LEU A 50 -4.29 -10.28 -5.16
CA LEU A 50 -4.20 -9.18 -6.12
C LEU A 50 -4.03 -9.65 -7.57
N LYS A 51 -3.31 -10.77 -7.77
CA LYS A 51 -2.90 -11.29 -9.09
C LYS A 51 -3.64 -12.58 -9.47
N GLY A 52 -4.43 -13.14 -8.56
CA GLY A 52 -5.11 -14.42 -8.72
C GLY A 52 -4.25 -15.62 -8.32
N PHE A 53 -4.90 -16.77 -8.15
CA PHE A 53 -4.29 -18.05 -7.73
C PHE A 53 -4.13 -19.05 -8.88
N GLU A 54 -4.17 -18.59 -10.13
CA GLU A 54 -4.08 -19.44 -11.33
C GLU A 54 -2.75 -20.22 -11.41
N GLY A 55 -1.68 -19.66 -10.83
CA GLY A 55 -0.38 -20.32 -10.69
C GLY A 55 -0.42 -21.58 -9.82
N PHE A 56 -1.30 -21.63 -8.82
CA PHE A 56 -1.51 -22.80 -7.97
C PHE A 56 -2.06 -23.99 -8.76
N LEU A 57 -3.00 -23.73 -9.69
CA LEU A 57 -3.62 -24.76 -10.53
C LEU A 57 -2.71 -25.18 -11.71
N SER A 58 -1.85 -24.28 -12.17
CA SER A 58 -0.97 -24.50 -13.33
C SER A 58 0.28 -25.32 -13.02
N SER A 59 0.60 -25.52 -11.73
CA SER A 59 1.73 -26.36 -11.26
C SER A 59 1.69 -27.78 -11.84
N THR A 60 0.52 -28.28 -12.22
CA THR A 60 0.37 -29.63 -12.76
C THR A 60 0.64 -29.75 -14.27
N LYS A 61 0.53 -28.69 -15.10
CA LYS A 61 0.55 -28.90 -16.59
C LYS A 61 1.23 -27.85 -17.49
N ASN A 62 1.63 -26.65 -17.08
CA ASN A 62 2.41 -25.80 -17.99
C ASN A 62 3.18 -24.66 -17.30
N THR A 63 4.51 -24.72 -17.34
CA THR A 63 5.44 -23.77 -16.70
C THR A 63 5.68 -22.48 -17.51
N ALA A 64 4.92 -22.24 -18.58
CA ALA A 64 5.16 -21.15 -19.52
C ALA A 64 4.74 -19.75 -19.00
N ASN A 65 3.74 -19.64 -18.11
CA ASN A 65 3.23 -18.35 -17.63
C ASN A 65 3.84 -17.85 -16.31
N LEU A 66 4.65 -18.66 -15.61
CA LEU A 66 5.30 -18.27 -14.35
C LEU A 66 6.44 -17.25 -14.55
N LYS A 67 6.86 -17.00 -15.80
CA LYS A 67 8.05 -16.22 -16.17
C LYS A 67 7.97 -14.71 -15.95
N ARG A 68 6.89 -14.19 -15.36
CA ARG A 68 6.82 -12.78 -14.94
C ARG A 68 6.32 -12.66 -13.51
N SER A 69 6.96 -13.38 -12.58
CA SER A 69 7.03 -12.90 -11.20
C SER A 69 7.77 -11.55 -11.22
N ARG A 70 7.02 -10.48 -11.44
CA ARG A 70 7.54 -9.12 -11.34
C ARG A 70 7.85 -8.86 -9.88
N LYS A 71 8.96 -8.17 -9.63
CA LYS A 71 9.28 -7.65 -8.30
C LYS A 71 8.06 -6.88 -7.78
N PHE A 72 7.79 -7.05 -6.50
CA PHE A 72 6.76 -6.32 -5.78
C PHE A 72 6.97 -4.82 -5.98
N GLN A 73 5.92 -4.14 -6.42
CA GLN A 73 5.93 -2.69 -6.64
C GLN A 73 5.17 -1.99 -5.51
N PRO A 74 5.51 -0.74 -5.16
CA PRO A 74 4.75 0.02 -4.16
C PRO A 74 3.24 0.07 -4.44
N GLU A 75 2.86 0.09 -5.72
CA GLU A 75 1.47 0.07 -6.18
C GLU A 75 0.72 -1.24 -5.83
N ASP A 76 1.43 -2.34 -5.57
CA ASP A 76 0.82 -3.61 -5.15
C ASP A 76 0.32 -3.54 -3.68
N ARG A 77 0.60 -2.48 -2.92
CA ARG A 77 0.17 -2.30 -1.51
C ARG A 77 -1.26 -1.78 -1.36
N LEU A 78 -2.24 -2.52 -1.90
CA LEU A 78 -3.62 -2.04 -2.01
C LEU A 78 -4.26 -1.65 -0.66
N PHE A 79 -4.01 -2.40 0.42
CA PHE A 79 -4.58 -2.11 1.73
C PHE A 79 -3.91 -0.88 2.35
N SER A 80 -2.58 -0.76 2.26
CA SER A 80 -1.92 0.46 2.73
C SER A 80 -2.34 1.69 1.91
N LEU A 81 -2.51 1.55 0.59
CA LEU A 81 -2.96 2.63 -0.29
C LEU A 81 -4.45 3.00 -0.10
N SER A 82 -5.22 2.19 0.64
CA SER A 82 -6.61 2.52 0.99
C SER A 82 -6.71 3.62 2.06
N SER A 83 -5.61 3.92 2.76
CA SER A 83 -5.53 5.06 3.69
C SER A 83 -4.66 6.17 3.12
N VAL A 84 -5.22 7.38 3.04
CA VAL A 84 -4.51 8.58 2.57
C VAL A 84 -3.42 9.06 3.55
N THR A 85 -3.47 8.61 4.81
CA THR A 85 -2.48 8.91 5.85
C THR A 85 -1.43 7.82 6.01
N SER A 86 -1.51 6.75 5.20
CA SER A 86 -0.58 5.63 5.26
C SER A 86 0.85 6.04 4.87
N PRO A 87 1.88 5.45 5.50
CA PRO A 87 3.29 5.71 5.16
C PRO A 87 3.64 5.42 3.69
N VAL A 88 2.87 4.56 3.03
CA VAL A 88 3.10 4.19 1.61
C VAL A 88 2.80 5.34 0.67
N VAL A 89 1.90 6.26 1.04
CA VAL A 89 1.54 7.40 0.19
C VAL A 89 2.76 8.31 -0.03
N GLU A 90 3.57 8.48 1.01
CA GLU A 90 4.80 9.27 0.96
C GLU A 90 5.91 8.56 0.17
N GLU A 91 6.09 7.25 0.38
CA GLU A 91 7.04 6.42 -0.39
C GLU A 91 6.70 6.40 -1.88
N HIS A 92 5.41 6.24 -2.22
CA HIS A 92 4.94 6.26 -3.60
C HIS A 92 5.12 7.64 -4.24
N ALA A 93 4.91 8.73 -3.51
CA ALA A 93 5.13 10.08 -4.02
C ALA A 93 6.62 10.35 -4.29
N ALA A 94 7.52 9.89 -3.41
CA ALA A 94 8.96 10.03 -3.56
C ALA A 94 9.54 9.22 -4.73
N GLY A 95 9.05 7.98 -4.94
CA GLY A 95 9.53 7.11 -6.04
C GLY A 95 9.14 7.55 -7.46
N ARG A 96 8.29 8.57 -7.62
CA ARG A 96 7.90 9.12 -8.94
C ARG A 96 8.92 10.10 -9.52
N ASP A 97 9.87 10.61 -8.73
CA ASP A 97 10.87 11.59 -9.20
C ASP A 97 12.03 10.91 -9.96
N ASP A 98 12.27 9.62 -9.72
CA ASP A 98 13.39 8.87 -10.32
C ASP A 98 13.12 8.34 -11.75
N GLY A 99 11.99 8.68 -12.35
CA GLY A 99 11.50 8.05 -13.60
C GLY A 99 11.47 8.91 -14.87
N ARG A 100 11.91 10.17 -14.83
CA ARG A 100 11.78 11.08 -15.99
C ARG A 100 13.08 11.26 -16.77
N ALA A 101 13.55 10.21 -17.44
CA ALA A 101 14.45 10.33 -18.59
C ALA A 101 14.41 9.07 -19.49
N ASP A 102 13.38 8.94 -20.33
CA ASP A 102 13.59 8.51 -21.73
C ASP A 102 12.37 8.86 -22.61
N ILE A 103 12.19 10.17 -22.88
CA ILE A 103 11.50 10.61 -24.09
C ILE A 103 12.59 10.73 -25.15
N GLY A 104 12.67 9.76 -26.06
CA GLY A 104 13.79 9.73 -27.00
C GLY A 104 13.66 8.75 -28.16
N SER A 105 12.99 9.19 -29.23
CA SER A 105 13.21 8.75 -30.61
C SER A 105 12.44 7.53 -31.11
N GLY A 106 11.18 7.80 -31.49
CA GLY A 106 10.58 7.09 -32.61
C GLY A 106 11.38 7.36 -33.89
N ARG A 107 11.91 6.31 -34.50
CA ARG A 107 12.49 6.38 -35.85
C ARG A 107 11.56 5.66 -36.82
N ALA A 108 10.69 6.44 -37.45
CA ALA A 108 10.08 6.09 -38.74
C ALA A 108 11.06 6.45 -39.86
N LYS A 109 11.37 5.49 -40.74
CA LYS A 109 11.67 5.60 -42.19
C LYS A 109 11.53 4.17 -42.74
N ALA A 110 10.52 3.81 -43.53
CA ALA A 110 10.32 4.12 -44.95
C ALA A 110 11.54 3.77 -45.81
N THR A 111 11.52 2.57 -46.41
CA THR A 111 11.53 2.24 -47.86
C THR A 111 11.51 0.73 -48.01
#